data_AF-A0A0D5C454-F1
#
_entry.id   AF-A0A0D5C454-F1
#
_cell.length_a   1.000
_cell.length_b   1.000
_cell.length_c   1.000
_cell.angle_alpha   90.00
_cell.angle_beta   90.00
_cell.angle_gamma   90.00
#
_symmetry.space_group_name_H-M   'P 1'
#
loop_
_entity.id
_entity.type
_entity.pdbx_description
1 polymer ?
#
loop_
_entity_poly.entity_id
_entity_poly.type
_entity_poly.pdbx_seq_one_letter_code
_entity_poly.pdbx_strand_id
1 'polypeptide(L)'
;MPSESESVLGNLQNYKMYLRPNAHLHYGKPGEKKSNLTKHQQNVQSLLKIMSKNKPLTTWEFAKISIPNDMAKLREREKIYRRLLVGRKDKGKRSDGILNLGLVVKDGKSLKTGVADKYRLSLYGVLYCIDVLDFSNNEIDKLAEKYSNVLPKVFGKWDYLKSKIGNRIYGIKLLANGLLADNPQIQVQQGIPFYELMSYLHIKFQRNFESISEEQLAEQISYWFYINLLYNPIGKTEPKTDGIKNLDVIFEEDALLKKWFLIFFRSATKYYQQRYTILKKSDAK
;
A
#
# COMPACT_ATOMS: atom_id res chain seq x y z
N MET A 1 -19.82 -19.94 3.84
CA MET A 1 -19.24 -19.93 2.48
C MET A 1 -18.76 -18.50 2.21
N PRO A 2 -17.50 -18.28 1.83
CA PRO A 2 -17.05 -16.94 1.44
C PRO A 2 -17.76 -16.58 0.13
N SER A 3 -18.41 -15.43 0.06
CA SER A 3 -18.98 -14.91 -1.18
C SER A 3 -17.88 -14.71 -2.22
N GLU A 4 -18.10 -15.17 -3.46
CA GLU A 4 -17.15 -15.18 -4.61
C GLU A 4 -16.67 -13.79 -5.11
N SER A 5 -16.58 -12.75 -4.27
CA SER A 5 -16.32 -11.38 -4.71
C SER A 5 -15.29 -10.58 -3.90
N GLU A 6 -14.61 -11.18 -2.93
CA GLU A 6 -13.50 -10.51 -2.25
C GLU A 6 -12.19 -10.86 -2.95
N SER A 7 -11.53 -9.88 -3.57
CA SER A 7 -10.18 -10.08 -4.05
C SER A 7 -9.30 -10.40 -2.84
N VAL A 8 -8.80 -11.61 -2.77
CA VAL A 8 -7.91 -12.02 -1.69
C VAL A 8 -6.57 -11.32 -1.90
N LEU A 9 -6.21 -10.44 -0.95
CA LEU A 9 -4.90 -9.79 -0.92
C LEU A 9 -3.93 -10.66 -0.12
N GLY A 10 -2.67 -10.77 -0.53
CA GLY A 10 -1.60 -11.30 0.32
C GLY A 10 -1.12 -10.27 1.34
N ASN A 11 -0.07 -10.55 2.11
CA ASN A 11 0.60 -9.54 2.96
C ASN A 11 1.71 -8.78 2.20
N LEU A 12 2.42 -7.84 2.87
CA LEU A 12 3.52 -7.09 2.25
C LEU A 12 4.66 -7.95 1.66
N GLN A 13 4.93 -9.14 2.22
CA GLN A 13 5.93 -10.05 1.64
C GLN A 13 5.43 -10.63 0.32
N ASN A 14 4.15 -11.02 0.26
CA ASN A 14 3.51 -11.44 -0.98
C ASN A 14 3.46 -10.30 -2.01
N TYR A 15 3.22 -9.06 -1.58
CA TYR A 15 3.32 -7.89 -2.44
C TYR A 15 4.70 -7.77 -3.09
N LYS A 16 5.77 -7.81 -2.28
CA LYS A 16 7.15 -7.73 -2.74
C LYS A 16 7.51 -8.88 -3.70
N MET A 17 7.15 -10.11 -3.35
CA MET A 17 7.61 -11.32 -4.05
C MET A 17 6.78 -11.66 -5.29
N TYR A 18 5.48 -11.36 -5.30
CA TYR A 18 4.56 -11.83 -6.33
C TYR A 18 3.77 -10.70 -6.98
N LEU A 19 3.01 -9.94 -6.19
CA LEU A 19 2.04 -9.00 -6.77
C LEU A 19 2.72 -7.86 -7.50
N ARG A 20 3.74 -7.23 -6.92
CA ARG A 20 4.47 -6.13 -7.54
C ARG A 20 5.19 -6.57 -8.82
N PRO A 21 6.01 -7.64 -8.84
CA PRO A 21 6.61 -8.15 -10.09
C PRO A 21 5.56 -8.50 -11.15
N ASN A 22 4.44 -9.11 -10.75
CA ASN A 22 3.38 -9.49 -11.67
C ASN A 22 2.65 -8.27 -12.26
N ALA A 23 2.35 -7.26 -11.43
CA ALA A 23 1.78 -6.00 -11.85
C ALA A 23 2.73 -5.24 -12.79
N HIS A 24 4.04 -5.26 -12.53
CA HIS A 24 5.05 -4.67 -13.40
C HIS A 24 5.08 -5.34 -14.77
N LEU A 25 5.05 -6.66 -14.81
CA LEU A 25 5.01 -7.44 -16.05
C LEU A 25 3.79 -7.07 -16.91
N HIS A 26 2.62 -6.96 -16.29
CA HIS A 26 1.35 -6.74 -16.99
C HIS A 26 1.13 -5.28 -17.38
N TYR A 27 1.51 -4.35 -16.50
CA TYR A 27 1.05 -2.95 -16.56
C TYR A 27 2.16 -1.92 -16.66
N GLY A 28 3.42 -2.36 -16.74
CA GLY A 28 4.61 -1.52 -16.89
C GLY A 28 5.35 -1.33 -15.58
N LYS A 29 6.62 -0.96 -15.69
CA LYS A 29 7.55 -0.84 -14.56
C LYS A 29 8.00 0.62 -14.32
N PRO A 30 8.56 0.94 -13.14
CA PRO A 30 9.05 2.28 -12.85
C PRO A 30 10.08 2.75 -13.89
N GLY A 31 10.00 4.03 -14.26
CA GLY A 31 10.92 4.67 -15.21
C GLY A 31 10.72 4.27 -16.69
N GLU A 32 9.73 3.44 -17.00
CA GLU A 32 9.44 3.05 -18.37
C GLU A 32 8.78 4.20 -19.15
N LYS A 33 9.37 4.57 -20.29
CA LYS A 33 8.82 5.62 -21.16
C LYS A 33 7.45 5.17 -21.69
N LYS A 34 6.48 6.09 -21.72
CA LYS A 34 5.13 5.83 -22.22
C LYS A 34 5.11 5.25 -23.65
N SER A 35 6.07 5.64 -24.49
CA SER A 35 6.24 5.12 -25.86
C SER A 35 6.51 3.61 -25.91
N ASN A 36 7.08 3.04 -24.86
CA ASN A 36 7.45 1.63 -24.78
C ASN A 36 6.29 0.77 -24.26
N LEU A 37 5.26 1.40 -23.68
CA LEU A 37 4.08 0.71 -23.17
C LEU A 37 3.12 0.39 -24.30
N THR A 38 2.55 -0.81 -24.26
CA THR A 38 1.43 -1.19 -25.12
C THR A 38 0.22 -0.27 -24.89
N LYS A 39 -0.67 -0.14 -25.88
CA LYS A 39 -1.92 0.63 -25.72
C LYS A 39 -2.76 0.12 -24.54
N HIS A 40 -2.72 -1.18 -24.26
CA HIS A 40 -3.37 -1.77 -23.10
C HIS A 40 -2.77 -1.23 -21.79
N GLN A 41 -1.46 -1.33 -21.61
CA GLN A 41 -0.75 -0.81 -20.43
C GLN A 41 -0.99 0.69 -20.23
N GLN A 42 -0.91 1.49 -21.30
CA GLN A 42 -1.18 2.93 -21.23
C GLN A 42 -2.62 3.22 -20.77
N ASN A 43 -3.61 2.47 -21.25
CA ASN A 43 -4.99 2.63 -20.82
C ASN A 43 -5.20 2.21 -19.36
N VAL A 44 -4.53 1.13 -18.91
CA VAL A 44 -4.56 0.70 -17.51
C VAL A 44 -3.94 1.76 -16.61
N GLN A 45 -2.73 2.21 -16.90
CA GLN A 45 -2.07 3.28 -16.13
C GLN A 45 -2.88 4.57 -16.12
N SER A 46 -3.50 4.95 -17.24
CA SER A 46 -4.40 6.10 -17.30
C SER A 46 -5.62 5.92 -16.39
N LEU A 47 -6.24 4.74 -16.38
CA LEU A 47 -7.37 4.45 -15.50
C LEU A 47 -6.95 4.48 -14.03
N LEU A 48 -5.86 3.80 -13.67
CA LEU A 48 -5.31 3.80 -12.31
C LEU A 48 -4.96 5.22 -11.83
N LYS A 49 -4.41 6.07 -12.71
CA LYS A 49 -4.17 7.49 -12.42
C LYS A 49 -5.45 8.25 -12.13
N ILE A 50 -6.54 7.99 -12.85
CA ILE A 50 -7.85 8.59 -12.54
C ILE A 50 -8.33 8.10 -11.17
N MET A 51 -8.27 6.79 -10.91
CA MET A 51 -8.70 6.20 -9.64
C MET A 51 -7.91 6.77 -8.45
N SER A 52 -6.61 6.99 -8.60
CA SER A 52 -5.74 7.57 -7.55
C SER A 52 -6.18 8.96 -7.08
N LYS A 53 -6.95 9.69 -7.89
CA LYS A 53 -7.36 11.08 -7.61
C LYS A 53 -8.84 11.20 -7.23
N ASN A 54 -9.55 10.07 -7.14
CA ASN A 54 -11.00 10.05 -6.97
C ASN A 54 -11.43 9.06 -5.88
N LYS A 55 -12.59 9.32 -5.29
CA LYS A 55 -13.31 8.37 -4.43
C LYS A 55 -13.80 7.16 -5.25
N PRO A 56 -14.41 6.12 -4.64
CA PRO A 56 -15.00 5.02 -5.41
C PRO A 56 -16.01 5.52 -6.46
N LEU A 57 -15.81 5.12 -7.71
CA LEU A 57 -16.63 5.51 -8.86
C LEU A 57 -17.00 4.31 -9.72
N THR A 58 -18.09 4.44 -10.48
CA THR A 58 -18.50 3.49 -11.51
C THR A 58 -17.65 3.62 -12.78
N THR A 59 -17.68 2.60 -13.66
CA THR A 59 -17.03 2.67 -14.99
C THR A 59 -17.49 3.86 -15.81
N TRP A 60 -18.78 4.21 -15.70
CA TRP A 60 -19.38 5.37 -16.35
C TRP A 60 -18.79 6.69 -15.84
N GLU A 61 -18.67 6.86 -14.53
CA GLU A 61 -18.11 8.06 -13.92
C GLU A 61 -16.62 8.22 -14.28
N PHE A 62 -15.84 7.14 -14.31
CA PHE A 62 -14.46 7.17 -14.82
C PHE A 62 -14.39 7.61 -16.30
N ALA A 63 -15.28 7.08 -17.14
CA ALA A 63 -15.35 7.46 -18.55
C ALA A 63 -15.68 8.95 -18.72
N LYS A 64 -16.62 9.47 -17.92
CA LYS A 64 -17.00 10.89 -17.93
C LYS A 64 -15.86 11.83 -17.54
N ILE A 65 -15.00 11.44 -16.60
CA ILE A 65 -13.80 12.21 -16.25
C ILE A 65 -12.84 12.32 -17.44
N SER A 66 -12.75 11.26 -18.26
CA SER A 66 -11.85 11.23 -19.41
C SER A 66 -12.42 11.91 -20.65
N ILE A 67 -13.75 11.86 -20.82
CA ILE A 67 -14.47 12.34 -21.99
C ILE A 67 -15.76 13.02 -21.51
N PRO A 68 -15.74 14.34 -21.22
CA PRO A 68 -16.88 15.01 -20.60
C PRO A 68 -18.01 15.34 -21.58
N ASN A 69 -17.70 15.64 -22.85
CA ASN A 69 -18.63 16.33 -23.77
C ASN A 69 -19.05 15.49 -25.00
N ASP A 70 -18.62 14.24 -25.12
CA ASP A 70 -18.89 13.39 -26.30
C ASP A 70 -19.52 12.05 -25.86
N MET A 71 -20.84 11.93 -26.04
CA MET A 71 -21.61 10.76 -25.59
C MET A 71 -21.26 9.46 -26.31
N ALA A 72 -20.92 9.52 -27.60
CA ALA A 72 -20.56 8.33 -28.36
C ALA A 72 -19.21 7.78 -27.88
N LYS A 73 -18.21 8.65 -27.76
CA LYS A 73 -16.89 8.28 -27.23
C LYS A 73 -16.94 7.89 -25.75
N LEU A 74 -17.84 8.48 -24.96
CA LEU A 74 -18.04 8.12 -23.56
C LEU A 74 -18.50 6.66 -23.42
N ARG A 75 -19.50 6.22 -24.20
CA ARG A 75 -19.95 4.81 -24.19
C ARG A 75 -18.83 3.84 -24.59
N GLU A 76 -18.04 4.20 -25.59
CA GLU A 76 -16.87 3.40 -25.98
C GLU A 76 -15.85 3.32 -24.84
N ARG A 77 -15.56 4.45 -24.19
CA ARG A 77 -14.60 4.53 -23.07
C ARG A 77 -15.07 3.74 -21.85
N GLU A 78 -16.35 3.80 -21.51
CA GLU A 78 -16.96 3.01 -20.44
C GLU A 78 -16.78 1.51 -20.70
N LYS A 79 -17.05 1.05 -21.93
CA LYS A 79 -16.85 -0.34 -22.34
C LYS A 79 -15.39 -0.77 -22.23
N ILE A 80 -14.45 0.12 -22.59
CA ILE A 80 -13.00 -0.11 -22.40
C ILE A 80 -12.69 -0.27 -20.91
N TYR A 81 -13.11 0.66 -20.06
CA TYR A 81 -12.82 0.60 -18.62
C TYR A 81 -13.43 -0.62 -17.93
N ARG A 82 -14.66 -1.00 -18.29
CA ARG A 82 -15.26 -2.24 -17.80
C ARG A 82 -14.42 -3.46 -18.14
N ARG A 83 -13.93 -3.55 -19.38
CA ARG A 83 -13.04 -4.64 -19.83
C ARG A 83 -11.69 -4.63 -19.12
N LEU A 84 -11.12 -3.46 -18.85
CA LEU A 84 -9.86 -3.36 -18.09
C LEU A 84 -10.05 -3.79 -16.63
N LEU A 85 -11.12 -3.35 -15.98
CA LEU A 85 -11.37 -3.65 -14.57
C LEU A 85 -11.75 -5.10 -14.33
N VAL A 86 -12.77 -5.59 -15.04
CA VAL A 86 -13.39 -6.91 -14.80
C VAL A 86 -12.79 -8.00 -15.67
N GLY A 87 -12.14 -7.63 -16.77
CA GLY A 87 -11.68 -8.57 -17.78
C GLY A 87 -12.73 -8.80 -18.86
N ARG A 88 -12.51 -9.83 -19.69
CA ARG A 88 -13.40 -10.23 -20.77
C ARG A 88 -13.39 -11.74 -20.97
N LYS A 89 -14.45 -12.26 -21.60
CA LYS A 89 -14.51 -13.65 -22.07
C LYS A 89 -14.72 -13.62 -23.58
N ASP A 90 -13.72 -14.07 -24.32
CA ASP A 90 -13.75 -14.14 -25.78
C ASP A 90 -13.60 -15.60 -26.21
N LYS A 91 -14.58 -16.14 -26.96
CA LYS A 91 -14.57 -17.52 -27.50
C LYS A 91 -14.18 -18.58 -26.46
N GLY A 92 -14.73 -18.48 -25.24
CA GLY A 92 -14.46 -19.42 -24.15
C GLY A 92 -13.19 -19.11 -23.32
N LYS A 93 -12.26 -18.28 -23.81
CA LYS A 93 -11.06 -17.86 -23.07
C LYS A 93 -11.34 -16.62 -22.22
N ARG A 94 -11.04 -16.67 -20.93
CA ARG A 94 -11.14 -15.53 -20.00
C ARG A 94 -9.81 -14.77 -20.01
N SER A 95 -9.86 -13.47 -20.21
CA SER A 95 -8.77 -12.55 -19.92
C SER A 95 -9.07 -11.85 -18.61
N ASP A 96 -8.13 -11.91 -17.69
CA ASP A 96 -8.26 -11.30 -16.37
C ASP A 96 -8.19 -9.77 -16.44
N GLY A 97 -8.90 -9.13 -15.52
CA GLY A 97 -8.90 -7.68 -15.35
C GLY A 97 -7.99 -7.23 -14.22
N ILE A 98 -7.93 -5.92 -14.01
CA ILE A 98 -7.18 -5.30 -12.91
C ILE A 98 -7.67 -5.80 -11.53
N LEU A 99 -8.97 -6.14 -11.39
CA LEU A 99 -9.53 -6.75 -10.18
C LEU A 99 -8.86 -8.07 -9.83
N ASN A 100 -8.57 -8.92 -10.83
CA ASN A 100 -7.94 -10.22 -10.62
C ASN A 100 -6.51 -10.10 -10.12
N LEU A 101 -5.79 -9.05 -10.52
CA LEU A 101 -4.42 -8.76 -10.04
C LEU A 101 -4.41 -8.04 -8.67
N GLY A 102 -5.57 -7.77 -8.08
CA GLY A 102 -5.67 -7.19 -6.75
C GLY A 102 -5.26 -5.73 -6.64
N LEU A 103 -5.12 -5.00 -7.76
CA LEU A 103 -4.81 -3.56 -7.76
C LEU A 103 -6.07 -2.69 -7.55
N VAL A 104 -7.25 -3.25 -7.79
CA VAL A 104 -8.55 -2.58 -7.63
C VAL A 104 -9.45 -3.47 -6.81
N VAL A 105 -10.37 -2.86 -6.06
CA VAL A 105 -11.46 -3.54 -5.34
C VAL A 105 -12.80 -2.92 -5.71
N LYS A 106 -13.87 -3.70 -5.51
CA LYS A 106 -15.24 -3.18 -5.50
C LYS A 106 -15.49 -2.51 -4.15
N ASP A 107 -16.04 -1.30 -4.17
CA ASP A 107 -16.31 -0.52 -2.97
C ASP A 107 -17.67 0.19 -3.08
N GLY A 108 -18.71 -0.58 -2.76
CA GLY A 108 -20.10 -0.14 -2.81
C GLY A 108 -20.74 -0.22 -4.20
N LYS A 109 -21.97 0.28 -4.27
CA LYS A 109 -22.78 0.32 -5.49
C LYS A 109 -23.37 1.72 -5.70
N SER A 110 -23.58 2.10 -6.94
CA SER A 110 -24.40 3.24 -7.32
C SER A 110 -25.80 2.76 -7.64
N LEU A 111 -26.82 3.54 -7.24
CA LEU A 111 -28.23 3.30 -7.55
C LEU A 111 -28.82 4.37 -8.48
N LYS A 112 -28.03 5.38 -8.88
CA LYS A 112 -28.53 6.59 -9.58
C LYS A 112 -29.17 6.31 -10.93
N THR A 113 -28.65 5.35 -11.70
CA THR A 113 -29.09 5.04 -13.07
C THR A 113 -29.26 3.54 -13.28
N GLY A 114 -29.48 2.79 -12.19
CA GLY A 114 -29.38 1.33 -12.12
C GLY A 114 -28.26 0.88 -11.19
N VAL A 115 -28.31 -0.39 -10.78
CA VAL A 115 -27.33 -0.98 -9.86
C VAL A 115 -26.00 -1.18 -10.59
N ALA A 116 -24.97 -0.42 -10.21
CA ALA A 116 -23.63 -0.54 -10.77
C ALA A 116 -22.57 -0.60 -9.67
N ASP A 117 -21.59 -1.50 -9.81
CA ASP A 117 -20.46 -1.58 -8.88
C ASP A 117 -19.60 -0.30 -8.96
N LYS A 118 -19.17 0.18 -7.80
CA LYS A 118 -18.15 1.22 -7.69
C LYS A 118 -16.80 0.58 -7.42
N TYR A 119 -15.75 1.20 -7.92
CA TYR A 119 -14.39 0.68 -7.83
C TYR A 119 -13.44 1.75 -7.30
N ARG A 120 -12.43 1.32 -6.56
CA ARG A 120 -11.28 2.14 -6.15
C ARG A 120 -10.02 1.29 -6.17
N LEU A 121 -8.85 1.93 -6.14
CA LEU A 121 -7.60 1.23 -5.86
C LEU A 121 -7.71 0.43 -4.55
N SER A 122 -7.14 -0.76 -4.55
CA SER A 122 -6.75 -1.45 -3.31
C SER A 122 -5.52 -0.76 -2.72
N LEU A 123 -5.12 -1.15 -1.51
CA LEU A 123 -3.81 -0.75 -0.97
C LEU A 123 -2.64 -1.11 -1.90
N TYR A 124 -2.71 -2.22 -2.64
CA TYR A 124 -1.71 -2.55 -3.65
C TYR A 124 -1.77 -1.67 -4.89
N GLY A 125 -2.97 -1.30 -5.32
CA GLY A 125 -3.15 -0.30 -6.37
C GLY A 125 -2.53 1.04 -5.98
N VAL A 126 -2.72 1.46 -4.72
CA VAL A 126 -2.10 2.67 -4.15
C VAL A 126 -0.58 2.58 -4.23
N LEU A 127 0.03 1.50 -3.71
CA LEU A 127 1.49 1.31 -3.75
C LEU A 127 2.02 1.23 -5.18
N TYR A 128 1.36 0.49 -6.06
CA TYR A 128 1.72 0.42 -7.48
C TYR A 128 1.68 1.79 -8.15
N CYS A 129 0.66 2.62 -7.87
CA CYS A 129 0.58 3.96 -8.44
C CYS A 129 1.74 4.85 -7.97
N ILE A 130 2.11 4.77 -6.68
CA ILE A 130 3.25 5.53 -6.14
C ILE A 130 4.57 5.10 -6.82
N ASP A 131 4.76 3.80 -7.05
CA ASP A 131 5.96 3.21 -7.64
C ASP A 131 6.08 3.45 -9.15
N VAL A 132 5.03 3.14 -9.92
CA VAL A 132 5.09 3.10 -11.40
C VAL A 132 4.66 4.40 -12.06
N LEU A 133 3.70 5.14 -11.50
CA LEU A 133 3.20 6.37 -12.13
C LEU A 133 4.02 7.62 -11.78
N ASP A 134 5.12 7.43 -11.05
CA ASP A 134 6.09 8.45 -10.63
C ASP A 134 5.42 9.70 -10.05
N PHE A 135 4.58 9.49 -9.04
CA PHE A 135 3.84 10.58 -8.44
C PHE A 135 4.75 11.59 -7.74
N SER A 136 4.53 12.85 -8.08
CA SER A 136 5.06 13.98 -7.32
C SER A 136 4.53 13.98 -5.89
N ASN A 137 5.21 14.67 -4.98
CA ASN A 137 4.79 14.80 -3.58
C ASN A 137 3.35 15.34 -3.46
N ASN A 138 2.98 16.31 -4.30
CA ASN A 138 1.62 16.85 -4.37
C ASN A 138 0.58 15.82 -4.86
N GLU A 139 0.96 14.93 -5.78
CA GLU A 139 0.06 13.85 -6.20
C GLU A 139 -0.11 12.80 -5.09
N ILE A 140 0.92 12.53 -4.29
CA ILE A 140 0.82 11.67 -3.11
C ILE A 140 -0.06 12.33 -2.03
N ASP A 141 0.06 13.64 -1.82
CA ASP A 141 -0.81 14.35 -0.87
C ASP A 141 -2.30 14.21 -1.26
N LYS A 142 -2.62 14.39 -2.54
CA LYS A 142 -3.99 14.17 -3.06
C LYS A 142 -4.45 12.73 -2.95
N LEU A 143 -3.55 11.78 -3.20
CA LEU A 143 -3.82 10.35 -3.03
C LEU A 143 -4.14 10.04 -1.56
N ALA A 144 -3.35 10.55 -0.62
CA ALA A 144 -3.57 10.37 0.81
C ALA A 144 -4.93 10.93 1.25
N GLU A 145 -5.31 12.11 0.74
CA GLU A 145 -6.64 12.69 1.00
C GLU A 145 -7.79 11.76 0.56
N LYS A 146 -7.69 11.15 -0.63
CA LYS A 146 -8.77 10.26 -1.14
C LYS A 146 -8.81 8.91 -0.45
N TYR A 147 -7.67 8.43 0.03
CA TYR A 147 -7.51 7.12 0.65
C TYR A 147 -7.35 7.19 2.18
N SER A 148 -7.74 8.32 2.78
CA SER A 148 -7.67 8.56 4.22
C SER A 148 -8.36 7.47 5.04
N ASN A 149 -9.52 6.99 4.58
CA ASN A 149 -10.30 5.96 5.27
C ASN A 149 -9.76 4.54 5.03
N VAL A 150 -8.98 4.34 3.97
CA VAL A 150 -8.43 3.03 3.59
C VAL A 150 -7.12 2.76 4.34
N LEU A 151 -6.30 3.79 4.53
CA LEU A 151 -5.06 3.71 5.31
C LEU A 151 -5.10 4.73 6.48
N PRO A 152 -5.96 4.52 7.49
CA PRO A 152 -6.32 5.55 8.47
C PRO A 152 -5.16 6.05 9.35
N LYS A 153 -4.21 5.18 9.69
CA LYS A 153 -3.09 5.58 10.58
C LYS A 153 -1.93 6.27 9.85
N VAL A 154 -1.96 6.31 8.51
CA VAL A 154 -0.95 7.01 7.70
C VAL A 154 -1.63 8.09 6.87
N PHE A 155 -2.50 7.71 5.93
CA PHE A 155 -3.22 8.65 5.07
C PHE A 155 -4.33 9.41 5.82
N GLY A 156 -5.04 8.74 6.74
CA GLY A 156 -6.02 9.42 7.60
C GLY A 156 -5.41 10.43 8.57
N LYS A 157 -4.08 10.40 8.74
CA LYS A 157 -3.31 11.34 9.56
C LYS A 157 -2.27 12.10 8.74
N TRP A 158 -2.43 12.15 7.40
CA TRP A 158 -1.36 12.61 6.51
C TRP A 158 -0.89 14.03 6.83
N ASP A 159 -1.82 14.99 6.93
CA ASP A 159 -1.48 16.39 7.21
C ASP A 159 -0.86 16.57 8.60
N TYR A 160 -1.38 15.85 9.59
CA TYR A 160 -0.82 15.83 10.95
C TYR A 160 0.61 15.26 10.96
N LEU A 161 0.83 14.10 10.34
CA LEU A 161 2.16 13.51 10.26
C LEU A 161 3.11 14.45 9.50
N LYS A 162 2.65 15.04 8.39
CA LYS A 162 3.46 15.93 7.56
C LYS A 162 3.89 17.18 8.32
N SER A 163 3.05 17.71 9.21
CA SER A 163 3.42 18.86 10.06
C SER A 163 4.50 18.50 11.11
N LYS A 164 4.55 17.24 11.57
CA LYS A 164 5.53 16.77 12.57
C LYS A 164 6.85 16.27 11.97
N ILE A 165 6.80 15.58 10.82
CA ILE A 165 7.99 14.93 10.22
C ILE A 165 8.39 15.45 8.83
N GLY A 166 7.65 16.44 8.31
CA GLY A 166 7.95 17.07 7.02
C GLY A 166 8.06 16.06 5.87
N ASN A 167 9.10 16.21 5.05
CA ASN A 167 9.31 15.39 3.86
C ASN A 167 9.57 13.90 4.15
N ARG A 168 9.86 13.52 5.40
CA ARG A 168 10.06 12.10 5.77
C ARG A 168 8.78 11.28 5.56
N ILE A 169 7.61 11.92 5.52
CA ILE A 169 6.32 11.28 5.23
C ILE A 169 6.30 10.59 3.85
N TYR A 170 7.07 11.08 2.88
CA TYR A 170 7.19 10.48 1.56
C TYR A 170 8.03 9.19 1.55
N GLY A 171 8.55 8.75 2.70
CA GLY A 171 9.17 7.45 2.89
C GLY A 171 8.27 6.27 2.50
N ILE A 172 6.95 6.47 2.38
CA ILE A 172 6.02 5.49 1.79
C ILE A 172 6.43 5.04 0.37
N LYS A 173 7.19 5.87 -0.37
CA LYS A 173 7.79 5.50 -1.66
C LYS A 173 8.72 4.29 -1.54
N LEU A 174 9.44 4.13 -0.42
CA LEU A 174 10.33 2.98 -0.22
C LEU A 174 9.51 1.68 -0.16
N LEU A 175 8.39 1.69 0.56
CA LEU A 175 7.47 0.54 0.59
C LEU A 175 6.87 0.24 -0.78
N ALA A 176 6.42 1.28 -1.49
CA ALA A 176 5.89 1.15 -2.84
C ALA A 176 6.91 0.50 -3.79
N ASN A 177 8.20 0.81 -3.61
CA ASN A 177 9.29 0.22 -4.37
C ASN A 177 9.65 -1.22 -3.92
N GLY A 178 8.91 -1.80 -2.97
CA GLY A 178 9.13 -3.15 -2.43
C GLY A 178 10.24 -3.24 -1.38
N LEU A 179 10.71 -2.13 -0.83
CA LEU A 179 11.72 -2.12 0.23
C LEU A 179 11.07 -2.35 1.59
N LEU A 180 11.12 -3.59 2.05
CA LEU A 180 10.54 -4.00 3.34
C LEU A 180 11.50 -3.85 4.52
N ALA A 181 12.74 -3.40 4.26
CA ALA A 181 13.80 -3.31 5.26
C ALA A 181 14.08 -4.65 5.98
N ASP A 182 13.95 -5.74 5.21
CA ASP A 182 14.16 -7.13 5.63
C ASP A 182 15.61 -7.61 5.43
N ASN A 183 16.52 -6.71 5.04
CA ASN A 183 17.94 -7.04 4.89
C ASN A 183 18.67 -6.86 6.25
N PRO A 184 19.23 -7.94 6.84
CA PRO A 184 19.98 -7.85 8.09
C PRO A 184 21.27 -7.01 7.99
N GLN A 185 21.74 -6.69 6.78
CA GLN A 185 22.88 -5.80 6.56
C GLN A 185 22.50 -4.31 6.69
N ILE A 186 21.23 -3.99 6.89
CA ILE A 186 20.80 -2.61 7.16
C ILE A 186 21.38 -2.19 8.52
N GLN A 187 22.46 -1.43 8.48
CA GLN A 187 23.10 -0.91 9.66
C GLN A 187 22.36 0.35 10.14
N VAL A 188 21.86 0.29 11.37
CA VAL A 188 21.17 1.38 12.06
C VAL A 188 22.00 1.81 13.27
N GLN A 189 21.92 3.09 13.63
CA GLN A 189 22.58 3.58 14.85
C GLN A 189 22.17 2.76 16.10
N GLN A 190 23.10 2.61 17.05
CA GLN A 190 22.87 1.89 18.31
C GLN A 190 21.69 2.49 19.10
N GLY A 191 20.91 1.64 19.77
CA GLY A 191 19.77 2.04 20.59
C GLY A 191 18.41 2.01 19.89
N ILE A 192 18.38 1.76 18.57
CA ILE A 192 17.14 1.60 17.80
C ILE A 192 16.93 0.10 17.50
N PRO A 193 15.88 -0.56 18.03
CA PRO A 193 15.58 -1.96 17.73
C PRO A 193 14.89 -2.11 16.35
N PHE A 194 15.44 -1.46 15.33
CA PHE A 194 14.82 -1.35 14.01
C PHE A 194 14.65 -2.71 13.35
N TYR A 195 15.71 -3.52 13.33
CA TYR A 195 15.69 -4.83 12.68
C TYR A 195 14.76 -5.80 13.40
N GLU A 196 14.75 -5.78 14.74
CA GLU A 196 13.84 -6.57 15.56
C GLU A 196 12.39 -6.19 15.29
N LEU A 197 12.07 -4.89 15.18
CA LEU A 197 10.72 -4.45 14.88
C LEU A 197 10.28 -4.84 13.47
N MET A 198 11.12 -4.68 12.45
CA MET A 198 10.81 -5.11 11.07
C MET A 198 10.66 -6.63 10.98
N SER A 199 11.57 -7.38 11.59
CA SER A 199 11.50 -8.84 11.64
C SER A 199 10.24 -9.33 12.37
N TYR A 200 9.90 -8.72 13.51
CA TYR A 200 8.67 -9.04 14.22
C TYR A 200 7.42 -8.68 13.42
N LEU A 201 7.43 -7.59 12.66
CA LEU A 201 6.35 -7.25 11.74
C LEU A 201 6.10 -8.38 10.73
N HIS A 202 7.17 -8.93 10.13
CA HIS A 202 7.04 -10.05 9.20
C HIS A 202 6.51 -11.31 9.89
N ILE A 203 6.98 -11.63 11.09
CA ILE A 203 6.51 -12.76 11.89
C ILE A 203 5.03 -12.61 12.24
N LYS A 204 4.61 -11.41 12.68
CA LYS A 204 3.23 -11.11 13.10
C LYS A 204 2.21 -11.39 11.99
N PHE A 205 2.57 -11.11 10.74
CA PHE A 205 1.70 -11.28 9.58
C PHE A 205 2.08 -12.48 8.69
N GLN A 206 2.98 -13.35 9.14
CA GLN A 206 3.50 -14.47 8.33
C GLN A 206 2.39 -15.42 7.86
N ARG A 207 1.43 -15.71 8.75
CA ARG A 207 0.29 -16.59 8.43
C ARG A 207 -0.68 -15.98 7.41
N ASN A 208 -0.60 -14.67 7.19
CA ASN A 208 -1.42 -13.94 6.23
C ASN A 208 -0.74 -13.79 4.87
N PHE A 209 0.23 -14.65 4.55
CA PHE A 209 1.01 -14.54 3.32
C PHE A 209 0.12 -14.49 2.06
N GLU A 210 -0.80 -15.43 1.94
CA GLU A 210 -1.67 -15.55 0.76
C GLU A 210 -2.99 -14.79 0.92
N SER A 211 -3.44 -14.59 2.16
CA SER A 211 -4.74 -14.00 2.47
C SER A 211 -4.69 -13.11 3.71
N ILE A 212 -5.04 -11.84 3.52
CA ILE A 212 -5.16 -10.82 4.55
C ILE A 212 -6.39 -9.95 4.24
N SER A 213 -7.11 -9.51 5.28
CA SER A 213 -8.13 -8.48 5.10
C SER A 213 -7.46 -7.13 4.76
N GLU A 214 -8.17 -6.26 4.05
CA GLU A 214 -7.63 -4.93 3.72
C GLU A 214 -7.32 -4.11 4.98
N GLU A 215 -8.12 -4.26 6.04
CA GLU A 215 -7.85 -3.65 7.34
C GLU A 215 -6.53 -4.13 7.95
N GLN A 216 -6.28 -5.44 7.93
CA GLN A 216 -5.02 -6.01 8.44
C GLN A 216 -3.82 -5.64 7.55
N LEU A 217 -4.00 -5.49 6.24
CA LEU A 217 -2.96 -4.96 5.35
C LEU A 217 -2.68 -3.48 5.64
N ALA A 218 -3.72 -2.67 5.84
CA ALA A 218 -3.57 -1.27 6.26
C ALA A 218 -2.80 -1.16 7.57
N GLU A 219 -3.10 -2.05 8.52
CA GLU A 219 -2.40 -2.18 9.79
C GLU A 219 -0.92 -2.56 9.60
N GLN A 220 -0.63 -3.53 8.73
CA GLN A 220 0.75 -3.94 8.41
C GLN A 220 1.55 -2.80 7.76
N ILE A 221 0.96 -2.11 6.78
CA ILE A 221 1.54 -0.92 6.12
C ILE A 221 1.81 0.18 7.15
N SER A 222 0.88 0.38 8.08
CA SER A 222 1.02 1.39 9.13
C SER A 222 2.20 1.05 10.03
N TYR A 223 2.32 -0.17 10.55
CA TYR A 223 3.49 -0.55 11.34
C TYR A 223 4.79 -0.37 10.56
N TRP A 224 4.84 -0.84 9.31
CA TRP A 224 6.01 -0.64 8.45
C TRP A 224 6.39 0.83 8.36
N PHE A 225 5.39 1.71 8.15
CA PHE A 225 5.61 3.14 8.01
C PHE A 225 6.24 3.76 9.27
N TYR A 226 5.67 3.49 10.45
CA TYR A 226 6.19 4.03 11.72
C TYR A 226 7.56 3.45 12.10
N ILE A 227 7.80 2.16 11.82
CA ILE A 227 9.14 1.57 12.05
C ILE A 227 10.15 2.19 11.07
N ASN A 228 9.76 2.45 9.83
CA ASN A 228 10.63 3.11 8.84
C ASN A 228 11.01 4.54 9.26
N LEU A 229 10.20 5.23 10.06
CA LEU A 229 10.57 6.53 10.66
C LEU A 229 11.65 6.41 11.75
N LEU A 230 11.88 5.21 12.29
CA LEU A 230 13.02 4.93 13.18
C LEU A 230 14.31 4.65 12.41
N TYR A 231 14.25 4.49 11.09
CA TYR A 231 15.43 4.20 10.30
C TYR A 231 16.41 5.39 10.31
N ASN A 232 17.58 5.17 10.90
CA ASN A 232 18.69 6.13 10.91
C ASN A 232 20.00 5.43 10.51
N PRO A 233 20.45 5.56 9.24
CA PRO A 233 21.63 4.85 8.75
C PRO A 233 22.93 5.37 9.40
N ILE A 234 23.90 4.46 9.56
CA ILE A 234 25.25 4.83 10.00
C ILE A 234 25.88 5.80 8.99
N GLY A 235 26.41 6.93 9.46
CA GLY A 235 27.13 7.90 8.62
C GLY A 235 26.39 9.20 8.29
N LYS A 236 25.12 9.36 8.70
CA LYS A 236 24.45 10.67 8.68
C LYS A 236 24.67 11.41 10.00
N THR A 237 25.03 12.70 9.92
CA THR A 237 25.31 13.63 11.03
C THR A 237 24.05 14.04 11.80
N GLU A 238 23.04 13.18 11.88
CA GLU A 238 21.90 13.44 12.75
C GLU A 238 22.31 13.11 14.20
N PRO A 239 21.91 13.94 15.19
CA PRO A 239 22.27 13.74 16.59
C PRO A 239 21.87 12.33 17.05
N LYS A 240 22.66 11.74 17.97
CA LYS A 240 22.36 10.45 18.58
C LYS A 240 20.93 10.46 19.10
N THR A 241 20.08 9.63 18.50
CA THR A 241 18.66 9.58 18.83
C THR A 241 18.35 8.50 19.86
N ASP A 242 17.52 8.82 20.84
CA ASP A 242 17.06 7.93 21.93
C ASP A 242 16.01 6.90 21.47
N GLY A 243 16.30 6.10 20.43
CA GLY A 243 15.44 4.98 20.05
C GLY A 243 14.03 5.40 19.63
N ILE A 244 13.02 4.86 20.32
CA ILE A 244 11.59 5.13 20.06
C ILE A 244 11.21 6.59 20.32
N LYS A 245 11.98 7.33 21.14
CA LYS A 245 11.65 8.73 21.47
C LYS A 245 11.61 9.63 20.23
N ASN A 246 12.23 9.21 19.13
CA ASN A 246 12.06 9.85 17.82
C ASN A 246 10.62 9.93 17.32
N LEU A 247 9.74 9.06 17.82
CA LEU A 247 8.32 9.08 17.49
C LEU A 247 7.50 9.89 18.51
N ASP A 248 8.09 10.38 19.60
CA ASP A 248 7.34 11.15 20.62
C ASP A 248 6.73 12.41 20.01
N VAL A 249 7.44 13.10 19.12
CA VAL A 249 6.91 14.26 18.37
C VAL A 249 5.62 13.95 17.58
N ILE A 250 5.44 12.69 17.16
CA ILE A 250 4.22 12.22 16.48
C ILE A 250 3.15 11.81 17.49
N PHE A 251 3.55 11.34 18.67
CA PHE A 251 2.65 10.75 19.66
C PHE A 251 2.19 11.71 20.74
N GLU A 252 2.78 12.91 20.85
CA GLU A 252 2.44 13.94 21.84
C GLU A 252 0.95 14.30 21.84
N GLU A 253 0.36 14.51 20.65
CA GLU A 253 -1.03 14.96 20.49
C GLU A 253 -1.99 13.81 20.11
N ASP A 254 -1.50 12.57 20.03
CA ASP A 254 -2.30 11.41 19.59
C ASP A 254 -2.08 10.19 20.49
N ALA A 255 -2.76 10.21 21.65
CA ALA A 255 -2.67 9.15 22.64
C ALA A 255 -3.15 7.78 22.11
N LEU A 256 -4.11 7.74 21.17
CA LEU A 256 -4.61 6.50 20.59
C LEU A 256 -3.57 5.87 19.68
N LEU A 257 -2.95 6.66 18.81
CA LEU A 257 -1.86 6.22 17.95
C LEU A 257 -0.65 5.78 18.78
N LYS A 258 -0.30 6.54 19.82
CA LYS A 258 0.76 6.18 20.77
C LYS A 258 0.49 4.82 21.40
N LYS A 259 -0.69 4.62 21.98
CA LYS A 259 -1.09 3.37 22.64
C LYS A 259 -1.03 2.21 21.66
N TRP A 260 -1.56 2.39 20.46
CA TRP A 260 -1.54 1.39 19.38
C TRP A 260 -0.11 0.94 19.04
N PHE A 261 0.80 1.88 18.78
CA PHE A 261 2.19 1.55 18.42
C PHE A 261 2.95 0.92 19.59
N LEU A 262 2.75 1.43 20.82
CA LEU A 262 3.40 0.89 22.02
C LEU A 262 2.97 -0.55 22.35
N ILE A 263 1.71 -0.94 22.05
CA ILE A 263 1.27 -2.33 22.18
C ILE A 263 2.11 -3.22 21.27
N PHE A 264 2.25 -2.85 19.99
CA PHE A 264 3.08 -3.59 19.05
C PHE A 264 4.54 -3.66 19.51
N PHE A 265 5.11 -2.53 19.94
CA PHE A 265 6.48 -2.46 20.42
C PHE A 265 6.73 -3.40 21.61
N ARG A 266 5.82 -3.41 22.59
CA ARG A 266 5.91 -4.31 23.76
C ARG A 266 5.77 -5.77 23.35
N SER A 267 4.90 -6.08 22.39
CA SER A 267 4.76 -7.45 21.87
C SER A 267 6.03 -7.93 21.17
N ALA A 268 6.68 -7.07 20.37
CA ALA A 268 7.97 -7.36 19.75
C ALA A 268 9.05 -7.63 20.79
N THR A 269 9.16 -6.75 21.79
CA THR A 269 10.12 -6.87 22.89
C THR A 269 9.94 -8.19 23.64
N LYS A 270 8.70 -8.53 24.01
CA LYS A 270 8.36 -9.78 24.70
C LYS A 270 8.74 -11.01 23.87
N TYR A 271 8.46 -10.98 22.56
CA TYR A 271 8.79 -12.07 21.65
C TYR A 271 10.29 -12.38 21.64
N TYR A 272 11.15 -11.36 21.51
CA TYR A 272 12.60 -11.56 21.48
C TYR A 272 13.19 -11.92 22.85
N GLN A 273 12.70 -11.35 23.95
CA GLN A 273 13.10 -11.74 25.30
C GLN A 273 12.85 -13.23 25.56
N GLN A 274 11.66 -13.72 25.17
CA GLN A 274 11.32 -15.14 25.28
C GLN A 274 12.23 -16.02 24.42
N ARG A 275 12.47 -15.63 23.16
CA ARG A 275 13.33 -16.37 22.24
C ARG A 275 14.77 -16.46 22.76
N TYR A 276 15.32 -15.36 23.26
CA TYR A 276 16.66 -15.33 23.84
C TYR A 276 16.77 -16.20 25.10
N THR A 277 15.73 -16.20 25.94
CA THR A 277 15.66 -17.07 27.13
C THR A 277 15.67 -18.55 26.75
N ILE A 278 14.98 -18.92 25.67
CA ILE A 278 14.96 -20.30 25.16
C ILE A 278 16.36 -20.70 24.65
N LEU A 279 17.02 -19.84 23.87
CA LEU A 279 18.37 -20.11 23.35
C LEU A 279 19.40 -20.28 24.47
N LYS A 280 19.37 -19.40 25.49
CA LYS A 280 20.24 -19.55 26.67
C LYS A 280 20.05 -20.86 27.42
N LYS A 281 18.82 -21.39 27.45
CA LYS A 281 18.52 -22.68 28.07
C LYS A 281 18.96 -23.86 27.19
N SER A 282 19.04 -23.69 25.87
CA SER A 282 19.55 -24.73 24.97
C SER A 282 21.07 -24.84 24.96
N ASP A 283 21.79 -23.74 25.23
CA ASP A 283 23.26 -23.73 25.33
C ASP A 283 23.77 -24.27 26.69
N ALA A 284 22.87 -24.52 27.65
CA ALA A 284 23.18 -25.03 28.98
C ALA A 284 23.05 -26.57 29.09
N LYS A 285 23.11 -27.28 27.96
CA LYS A 285 23.20 -28.75 27.86
C LYS A 285 24.47 -29.14 27.11
#